data_AF-B4UEB2-F1
#
_entry.id   AF-B4UEB2-F1
#
_cell.length_a   1.000
_cell.length_b   1.000
_cell.length_c   1.000
_cell.angle_alpha   90.00
_cell.angle_beta   90.00
_cell.angle_gamma   90.00
#
_symmetry.space_group_name_H-M   'P 1'
#
loop_
_entity.id
_entity.type
_entity.pdbx_description
1 polymer ?
#
loop_
_entity_poly.entity_id
_entity_poly.type
_entity_poly.pdbx_seq_one_letter_code
_entity_poly.pdbx_strand_id
1 'polypeptide(L)'
;MKTCTLCASTLDAGASACPNCGIAVPQARRPSRLARTARASVVAFAGLAVLGALALPVLGRVRGGNCEPHSWADWHVAMARACLTPDYVCENMTSAKMLEDPQLAAELRHALRGGRGGAIAHLDALVAHVREAYGCASADASRPAPALDPPDRRLPPGHPPVPATPAPPIFQAPSSLTI
;
A
#
# COMPACT_ATOMS: atom_id res chain seq x y z
N MET A 1 -15.71 -7.45 2.32
CA MET A 1 -14.96 -6.20 2.60
C MET A 1 -14.09 -5.92 1.39
N LYS A 2 -14.07 -4.69 0.87
CA LYS A 2 -13.19 -4.31 -0.25
C LYS A 2 -11.97 -3.60 0.33
N THR A 3 -10.79 -3.76 -0.26
CA THR A 3 -9.59 -3.01 0.13
C THR A 3 -9.21 -2.06 -0.98
N CYS A 4 -8.69 -0.88 -0.62
CA CYS A 4 -8.17 0.06 -1.61
C CYS A 4 -6.91 -0.54 -2.23
N THR A 5 -6.84 -0.61 -3.56
CA THR A 5 -5.69 -1.14 -4.28
C THR A 5 -4.42 -0.30 -4.10
N LEU A 6 -4.56 0.97 -3.71
CA LEU A 6 -3.41 1.87 -3.55
C LEU A 6 -2.81 1.87 -2.14
N CYS A 7 -3.65 1.79 -1.11
CA CYS A 7 -3.23 1.97 0.29
C CYS A 7 -3.68 0.83 1.21
N ALA A 8 -4.24 -0.23 0.65
CA ALA A 8 -4.72 -1.43 1.36
C ALA A 8 -5.77 -1.19 2.47
N SER A 9 -6.27 0.04 2.64
CA SER A 9 -7.26 0.36 3.66
C SER A 9 -8.59 -0.33 3.38
N THR A 10 -9.27 -0.77 4.45
CA THR A 10 -10.61 -1.35 4.36
C THR A 10 -11.62 -0.30 3.88
N LEU A 11 -12.41 -0.66 2.88
CA LEU A 11 -13.46 0.15 2.29
C LEU A 11 -14.83 -0.43 2.66
N ASP A 12 -15.74 0.45 3.07
CA ASP A 12 -17.16 0.12 3.21
C ASP A 12 -17.78 -0.26 1.86
N ALA A 13 -18.78 -1.15 1.89
CA ALA A 13 -19.35 -1.78 0.70
C ALA A 13 -20.07 -0.82 -0.28
N GLY A 14 -20.13 0.48 0.02
CA GLY A 14 -20.71 1.54 -0.81
C GLY A 14 -19.82 2.77 -1.02
N ALA A 15 -18.56 2.77 -0.58
CA ALA A 15 -17.67 3.92 -0.72
C ALA A 15 -17.33 4.18 -2.20
N SER A 16 -17.62 5.40 -2.68
CA SER A 16 -17.28 5.85 -4.03
C SER A 16 -15.80 6.26 -4.17
N ALA A 17 -15.17 6.62 -3.06
CA ALA A 17 -13.75 6.95 -2.98
C ALA A 17 -13.13 6.39 -1.69
N CYS A 18 -11.85 6.08 -1.73
CA CYS A 18 -11.10 5.68 -0.55
C CYS A 18 -10.95 6.86 0.43
N PRO A 19 -11.31 6.72 1.72
CA PRO A 19 -11.18 7.80 2.70
C PRO A 19 -9.72 8.16 2.99
N ASN A 20 -8.79 7.24 2.76
CA ASN A 20 -7.37 7.43 3.10
C ASN A 20 -6.54 8.04 1.96
N CYS A 21 -6.85 7.70 0.70
CA CYS A 21 -6.09 8.19 -0.46
C CYS A 21 -6.92 8.98 -1.49
N GLY A 22 -8.24 9.11 -1.28
CA GLY A 22 -9.15 9.89 -2.14
C GLY A 22 -9.42 9.30 -3.52
N ILE A 23 -8.92 8.09 -3.81
CA ILE A 23 -9.06 7.49 -5.14
C ILE A 23 -10.45 6.89 -5.32
N ALA A 24 -11.06 7.18 -6.46
CA ALA A 24 -12.35 6.63 -6.85
C ALA A 24 -12.27 5.11 -6.94
N VAL A 25 -13.16 4.42 -6.22
CA VAL A 25 -13.23 2.96 -6.25
C VAL A 25 -13.94 2.56 -7.54
N PRO A 26 -13.41 1.65 -8.37
CA PRO A 26 -14.09 1.20 -9.57
C PRO A 26 -15.43 0.56 -9.18
N GLN A 27 -16.54 1.21 -9.54
CA GLN A 27 -17.86 0.63 -9.36
C GLN A 27 -18.00 -0.53 -10.32
N ALA A 28 -18.01 -1.75 -9.78
CA ALA A 28 -18.44 -2.92 -10.51
C ALA A 28 -19.88 -2.65 -10.98
N ARG A 29 -20.06 -2.40 -12.29
CA ARG A 29 -21.38 -2.38 -12.92
C ARG A 29 -22.08 -3.66 -12.51
N ARG A 30 -23.22 -3.53 -11.82
CA ARG A 30 -24.09 -4.66 -11.48
C ARG A 30 -24.35 -5.44 -12.77
N PRO A 31 -23.99 -6.73 -12.86
CA PRO A 31 -24.46 -7.54 -13.97
C PRO A 31 -25.98 -7.65 -13.84
N SER A 32 -26.68 -7.15 -14.84
CA SER A 32 -28.10 -7.39 -15.05
C SER A 32 -28.35 -8.90 -14.98
N ARG A 33 -29.32 -9.29 -14.14
CA ARG A 33 -29.78 -10.67 -13.96
C ARG A 33 -30.28 -11.22 -15.28
N LEU A 34 -29.44 -11.93 -16.03
CA LEU A 34 -29.85 -12.85 -17.09
C LEU A 34 -28.60 -13.52 -17.66
N ALA A 35 -28.16 -14.62 -17.03
CA ALA A 35 -27.59 -15.76 -17.73
C ALA A 35 -27.14 -16.85 -16.75
N ARG A 36 -27.52 -18.07 -17.10
CA ARG A 36 -26.79 -19.32 -16.85
C ARG A 36 -26.89 -19.93 -15.46
N THR A 37 -27.97 -20.66 -15.31
CA THR A 37 -27.94 -22.09 -14.99
C THR A 37 -26.65 -22.80 -15.46
N ALA A 38 -25.86 -23.32 -14.52
CA ALA A 38 -24.94 -24.44 -14.76
C ALA A 38 -24.49 -25.10 -13.44
N ARG A 39 -25.08 -26.27 -13.19
CA ARG A 39 -24.48 -27.47 -12.58
C ARG A 39 -23.79 -27.33 -11.22
N ALA A 40 -24.57 -27.61 -10.18
CA ALA A 40 -24.08 -28.17 -8.93
C ALA A 40 -24.26 -29.70 -8.97
N SER A 41 -23.19 -30.45 -8.79
CA SER A 41 -23.23 -31.76 -8.12
C SER A 41 -21.85 -32.04 -7.52
N VAL A 42 -21.84 -31.91 -6.20
CA VAL A 42 -20.78 -32.16 -5.24
C VAL A 42 -20.53 -33.66 -5.18
N VAL A 43 -19.27 -34.09 -5.32
CA VAL A 43 -18.83 -35.39 -4.82
C VAL A 43 -17.68 -35.15 -3.86
N ALA A 44 -17.89 -35.71 -2.67
CA ALA A 44 -17.13 -35.54 -1.46
C ALA A 44 -15.72 -36.14 -1.55
N PHE A 45 -14.75 -35.44 -0.95
CA PHE A 45 -13.60 -36.08 -0.33
C PHE A 45 -13.36 -35.42 1.03
N ALA A 46 -14.04 -35.98 2.04
CA ALA A 46 -13.58 -35.93 3.41
C ALA A 46 -12.53 -37.03 3.58
N GLY A 47 -11.31 -36.68 3.96
CA GLY A 47 -10.24 -37.64 4.15
C GLY A 47 -9.00 -37.03 4.79
N LEU A 48 -8.86 -37.29 6.09
CA LEU A 48 -7.63 -37.33 6.90
C LEU A 48 -6.97 -36.00 7.28
N ALA A 49 -7.33 -35.55 8.48
CA ALA A 49 -6.43 -34.82 9.36
C ALA A 49 -5.50 -35.79 10.13
N VAL A 50 -4.40 -35.23 10.65
CA VAL A 50 -3.55 -35.69 11.78
C VAL A 50 -2.24 -36.39 11.40
N LEU A 51 -1.15 -35.59 11.32
CA LEU A 51 0.12 -35.74 12.07
C LEU A 51 1.25 -34.92 11.40
N GLY A 52 1.83 -33.96 12.13
CA GLY A 52 3.05 -33.27 11.69
C GLY A 52 3.21 -31.83 12.19
N ALA A 53 3.16 -31.61 13.50
CA ALA A 53 3.79 -30.44 14.10
C ALA A 53 5.32 -30.64 14.11
N LEU A 54 6.07 -29.56 13.84
CA LEU A 54 7.54 -29.42 13.81
C LEU A 54 8.24 -29.70 12.46
N ALA A 55 8.02 -28.81 11.49
CA ALA A 55 9.06 -28.44 10.53
C ALA A 55 8.87 -26.96 10.17
N LEU A 56 9.91 -26.15 10.42
CA LEU A 56 9.96 -24.77 10.00
C LEU A 56 9.69 -24.66 8.48
N PRO A 57 8.90 -23.69 7.99
CA PRO A 57 8.86 -23.39 6.56
C PRO A 57 10.08 -22.53 6.23
N VAL A 58 11.29 -23.10 6.31
CA VAL A 58 12.46 -22.51 5.65
C VAL A 58 12.46 -23.03 4.21
N LEU A 59 12.40 -22.08 3.28
CA LEU A 59 12.50 -22.20 1.82
C LEU A 59 11.20 -22.52 1.09
N GLY A 60 10.38 -21.48 0.95
CA GLY A 60 9.57 -21.28 -0.25
C GLY A 60 10.48 -21.19 -1.48
N ARG A 61 10.93 -22.34 -1.99
CA ARG A 61 11.59 -22.44 -3.30
C ARG A 61 10.50 -22.47 -4.37
N VAL A 62 9.99 -21.29 -4.72
CA VAL A 62 9.12 -21.17 -5.89
C VAL A 62 9.98 -21.24 -7.14
N ARG A 63 9.61 -22.20 -7.99
CA ARG A 63 10.14 -22.47 -9.33
C ARG A 63 10.27 -21.21 -10.19
N GLY A 64 11.46 -21.06 -10.78
CA GLY A 64 11.78 -20.43 -12.07
C GLY A 64 10.73 -19.51 -12.69
N GLY A 65 10.70 -18.27 -12.22
CA GLY A 65 10.27 -17.09 -12.98
C GLY A 65 11.15 -15.96 -12.46
N ASN A 66 11.80 -15.22 -13.36
CA ASN A 66 12.77 -14.18 -12.96
C ASN A 66 12.07 -13.22 -12.00
N CYS A 67 12.53 -13.22 -10.74
CA CYS A 67 11.98 -12.39 -9.66
C CYS A 67 12.43 -10.93 -9.78
N GLU A 68 12.75 -10.51 -11.00
CA GLU A 68 13.24 -9.21 -11.35
C GLU A 68 12.07 -8.39 -11.89
N PRO A 69 11.51 -7.47 -11.10
CA PRO A 69 10.40 -6.65 -11.53
C PRO A 69 10.85 -5.59 -12.55
N HIS A 70 10.14 -5.50 -13.67
CA HIS A 70 10.38 -4.50 -14.72
C HIS A 70 9.27 -3.44 -14.81
N SER A 71 8.20 -3.61 -14.04
CA SER A 71 7.10 -2.66 -13.92
C SER A 71 6.69 -2.51 -12.47
N TRP A 72 5.92 -1.47 -12.15
CA TRP A 72 5.39 -1.29 -10.81
C TRP A 72 4.45 -2.44 -10.39
N ALA A 73 3.66 -2.96 -11.33
CA ALA A 73 2.83 -4.13 -11.09
C ALA A 73 3.66 -5.37 -10.73
N ASP A 74 4.80 -5.58 -11.39
CA ASP A 74 5.69 -6.71 -11.10
C ASP A 74 6.33 -6.55 -9.71
N TRP A 75 6.68 -5.32 -9.30
CA TRP A 75 7.19 -5.06 -7.94
C TRP A 75 6.19 -5.50 -6.87
N HIS A 76 4.90 -5.18 -7.03
CA HIS A 76 3.84 -5.64 -6.11
C HIS A 76 3.74 -7.16 -6.05
N VAL A 77 3.79 -7.82 -7.21
CA VAL A 77 3.76 -9.29 -7.26
C VAL A 77 4.99 -9.90 -6.61
N ALA A 78 6.18 -9.34 -6.85
CA ALA A 78 7.43 -9.82 -6.27
C ALA A 78 7.49 -9.62 -4.75
N MET A 79 6.99 -8.48 -4.24
CA MET A 79 6.82 -8.24 -2.80
C MET A 79 5.81 -9.20 -2.18
N ALA A 80 4.63 -9.37 -2.77
CA ALA A 80 3.58 -10.25 -2.27
C ALA A 80 4.01 -11.73 -2.22
N ARG A 81 4.92 -12.13 -3.12
CA ARG A 81 5.50 -13.47 -3.15
C ARG A 81 6.76 -13.62 -2.30
N ALA A 82 7.19 -12.57 -1.60
CA ALA A 82 8.44 -12.51 -0.84
C ALA A 82 9.66 -12.94 -1.68
N CYS A 83 9.69 -12.52 -2.94
CA CYS A 83 10.71 -12.91 -3.91
C CYS A 83 11.94 -11.97 -3.93
N LEU A 84 11.86 -10.83 -3.26
CA LEU A 84 12.86 -9.77 -3.33
C LEU A 84 13.84 -9.90 -2.16
N THR A 85 15.14 -9.76 -2.45
CA THR A 85 16.17 -9.67 -1.42
C THR A 85 16.30 -8.22 -0.92
N PRO A 86 16.73 -8.01 0.34
CA PRO A 86 17.05 -6.68 0.86
C PRO A 86 17.97 -5.89 -0.08
N ASP A 87 19.10 -6.48 -0.52
CA ASP A 87 20.07 -5.81 -1.39
C ASP A 87 19.43 -5.32 -2.69
N TYR A 88 18.60 -6.15 -3.32
CA TYR A 88 17.92 -5.80 -4.56
C TYR A 88 16.95 -4.63 -4.36
N VAL A 89 16.18 -4.65 -3.25
CA VAL A 89 15.28 -3.52 -2.91
C VAL A 89 16.08 -2.25 -2.65
N CYS A 90 17.19 -2.32 -1.92
CA CYS A 90 17.98 -1.14 -1.59
C CYS A 90 18.64 -0.49 -2.81
N GLU A 91 19.04 -1.30 -3.79
CA GLU A 91 19.63 -0.83 -5.04
C GLU A 91 18.57 -0.33 -6.04
N ASN A 92 17.43 -1.04 -6.16
CA ASN A 92 16.50 -0.83 -7.27
C ASN A 92 15.20 -0.11 -6.88
N MET A 93 14.79 -0.12 -5.61
CA MET A 93 13.57 0.58 -5.17
C MET A 93 13.88 2.07 -5.02
N THR A 94 13.74 2.82 -6.12
CA THR A 94 13.88 4.29 -6.16
C THR A 94 12.69 4.92 -6.88
N SER A 95 12.35 6.16 -6.55
CA SER A 95 11.27 6.88 -7.23
C SER A 95 11.59 7.09 -8.72
N ALA A 96 12.86 7.32 -9.04
CA ALA A 96 13.33 7.40 -10.43
C ALA A 96 13.03 6.10 -11.21
N LYS A 97 13.43 4.93 -10.67
CA LYS A 97 13.19 3.63 -11.32
C LYS A 97 11.70 3.29 -11.40
N MET A 98 10.92 3.65 -10.39
CA MET A 98 9.46 3.51 -10.44
C MET A 98 8.82 4.33 -11.57
N LEU A 99 9.34 5.53 -11.83
CA LEU A 99 8.85 6.41 -12.90
C LEU A 99 9.28 5.98 -14.31
N GLU A 100 10.10 4.94 -14.45
CA GLU A 100 10.33 4.27 -15.73
C GLU A 100 9.07 3.53 -16.20
N ASP A 101 8.16 3.16 -15.28
CA ASP A 101 6.85 2.62 -15.62
C ASP A 101 5.95 3.71 -16.25
N PRO A 102 5.56 3.57 -17.53
CA PRO A 102 4.80 4.60 -18.23
C PRO A 102 3.40 4.81 -17.63
N GLN A 103 2.80 3.78 -17.02
CA GLN A 103 1.50 3.89 -16.37
C GLN A 103 1.60 4.73 -15.11
N LEU A 104 2.56 4.42 -14.23
CA LEU A 104 2.76 5.19 -12.99
C LEU A 104 3.15 6.65 -13.31
N ALA A 105 4.03 6.86 -14.30
CA ALA A 105 4.40 8.19 -14.75
C ALA A 105 3.21 8.98 -15.33
N ALA A 106 2.27 8.32 -16.02
CA ALA A 106 1.05 8.96 -16.50
C ALA A 106 0.12 9.37 -15.35
N GLU A 107 -0.04 8.51 -14.35
CA GLU A 107 -0.85 8.79 -13.14
C GLU A 107 -0.28 9.96 -12.33
N LEU A 108 1.04 9.99 -12.11
CA LEU A 108 1.70 11.08 -11.41
C LEU A 108 1.55 12.40 -12.18
N ARG A 109 1.78 12.40 -13.50
CA ARG A 109 1.56 13.60 -14.35
C ARG A 109 0.12 14.09 -14.32
N HIS A 110 -0.85 13.17 -14.23
CA HIS A 110 -2.26 13.54 -14.11
C HIS A 110 -2.55 14.15 -12.73
N ALA A 111 -1.99 13.59 -11.65
CA ALA A 111 -2.11 14.14 -10.30
C ALA A 111 -1.54 15.56 -10.21
N LEU A 112 -0.34 15.79 -10.77
CA LEU A 112 0.32 17.10 -10.80
C LEU A 112 -0.50 18.14 -11.57
N ARG A 113 -1.04 17.77 -12.74
CA ARG A 113 -1.95 18.65 -13.51
C ARG A 113 -3.24 18.98 -12.77
N GLY A 114 -3.71 18.09 -11.90
CA GLY A 114 -4.84 18.31 -11.01
C GLY A 114 -4.53 19.14 -9.76
N GLY A 115 -3.36 19.78 -9.67
CA GLY A 115 -2.98 20.62 -8.52
C GLY A 115 -2.45 19.86 -7.31
N ARG A 116 -2.20 18.54 -7.41
CA ARG A 116 -1.64 17.74 -6.32
C ARG A 116 -0.11 17.83 -6.31
N GLY A 117 0.42 19.00 -5.95
CA GLY A 117 1.86 19.25 -5.89
C GLY A 117 2.64 18.31 -4.96
N GLY A 118 1.98 17.73 -3.96
CA GLY A 118 2.60 16.76 -3.04
C GLY A 118 2.74 15.33 -3.58
N ALA A 119 2.33 15.05 -4.82
CA ALA A 119 2.31 13.68 -5.36
C ALA A 119 3.73 13.08 -5.51
N ILE A 120 4.74 13.90 -5.81
CA ILE A 120 6.15 13.45 -5.86
C ILE A 120 6.64 13.08 -4.47
N ALA A 121 6.45 13.96 -3.48
CA ALA A 121 6.83 13.71 -2.10
C ALA A 121 6.13 12.48 -1.52
N HIS A 122 4.87 12.23 -1.91
CA HIS A 122 4.15 11.03 -1.52
C HIS A 122 4.77 9.76 -2.12
N LEU A 123 5.16 9.78 -3.40
CA LEU A 123 5.88 8.66 -4.01
C LEU A 123 7.21 8.41 -3.29
N ASP A 124 8.00 9.45 -3.05
CA ASP A 124 9.29 9.34 -2.34
C ASP A 124 9.11 8.76 -0.93
N ALA A 125 8.06 9.18 -0.19
CA ALA A 125 7.75 8.64 1.12
C ALA A 125 7.36 7.14 1.07
N LEU A 126 6.62 6.72 0.03
CA LEU A 126 6.30 5.31 -0.18
C LEU A 126 7.57 4.49 -0.45
N VAL A 127 8.44 4.98 -1.32
CA VAL A 127 9.74 4.35 -1.62
C VAL A 127 10.56 4.19 -0.34
N ALA A 128 10.67 5.26 0.45
CA ALA A 128 11.42 5.26 1.69
C ALA A 128 10.86 4.24 2.70
N HIS A 129 9.54 4.20 2.87
CA HIS A 129 8.89 3.25 3.77
C HIS A 129 9.17 1.79 3.39
N VAL A 130 9.06 1.46 2.09
CA VAL A 130 9.35 0.09 1.64
C VAL A 130 10.82 -0.24 1.84
N ARG A 131 11.74 0.66 1.48
CA ARG A 131 13.18 0.47 1.72
C ARG A 131 13.49 0.24 3.19
N GLU A 132 12.89 1.01 4.10
CA GLU A 132 13.04 0.85 5.54
C GLU A 132 12.56 -0.54 6.00
N ALA A 133 11.41 -1.01 5.50
CA ALA A 133 10.89 -2.35 5.81
C ALA A 133 11.83 -3.49 5.39
N TYR A 134 12.68 -3.26 4.37
CA TYR A 134 13.72 -4.18 3.92
C TYR A 134 15.08 -3.94 4.58
N GLY A 135 15.18 -3.03 5.57
CA GLY A 135 16.41 -2.76 6.30
C GLY A 135 17.44 -1.95 5.50
N CYS A 136 17.01 -1.27 4.45
CA CYS A 136 17.91 -0.40 3.70
C CYS A 136 18.37 0.76 4.59
N ALA A 137 19.68 1.01 4.62
CA ALA A 137 20.20 2.21 5.26
C ALA A 137 19.53 3.43 4.61
N SER A 138 18.81 4.20 5.41
CA SER A 138 18.34 5.51 5.01
C SER A 138 19.58 6.33 4.64
N ALA A 139 19.71 6.76 3.38
CA ALA A 139 20.69 7.79 3.02
C ALA A 139 20.51 9.05 3.89
N ASP A 140 19.33 9.15 4.52
CA ASP A 140 18.86 10.15 5.45
C ASP A 140 18.92 9.71 6.94
N ALA A 141 19.75 8.76 7.36
CA ALA A 141 19.97 8.50 8.79
C ALA A 141 20.49 9.75 9.56
N SER A 142 20.83 10.83 8.86
CA SER A 142 21.14 12.16 9.40
C SER A 142 20.17 13.27 8.97
N ARG A 143 19.15 12.98 8.14
CA ARG A 143 18.13 13.96 7.81
C ARG A 143 16.99 13.81 8.82
N PRO A 144 16.64 14.86 9.58
CA PRO A 144 15.41 14.80 10.37
C PRO A 144 14.27 14.45 9.42
N ALA A 145 13.38 13.54 9.85
CA ALA A 145 12.11 13.29 9.17
C ALA A 145 11.52 14.64 8.76
N PRO A 146 10.95 14.79 7.54
CA PRO A 146 10.26 16.01 7.21
C PRO A 146 9.31 16.26 8.37
N ALA A 147 9.54 17.37 9.09
CA ALA A 147 8.61 17.77 10.12
C ALA A 147 7.28 17.78 9.39
N LEU A 148 6.34 16.94 9.84
CA LEU A 148 4.95 17.25 9.63
C LEU A 148 4.84 18.63 10.27
N ASP A 149 4.93 19.67 9.43
CA ASP A 149 4.80 21.03 9.87
C ASP A 149 3.58 21.02 10.79
N PRO A 150 3.71 21.42 12.07
CA PRO A 150 2.53 21.64 12.85
C PRO A 150 1.63 22.55 11.99
N PRO A 151 0.29 22.38 12.03
CA PRO A 151 -0.60 23.28 11.31
C PRO A 151 -0.62 24.66 11.97
N ASP A 152 0.55 25.27 12.17
CA ASP A 152 0.74 26.69 12.39
C ASP A 152 0.49 27.36 11.05
N ARG A 153 -0.81 27.47 10.75
CA ARG A 153 -1.36 28.55 9.97
C ARG A 153 -0.87 29.87 10.56
N ARG A 154 0.31 30.32 10.17
CA ARG A 154 0.61 31.75 10.09
C ARG A 154 -0.18 32.29 8.92
N LEU A 155 -1.49 32.42 9.13
CA LEU A 155 -2.32 33.30 8.34
C LEU A 155 -1.75 34.72 8.49
N PRO A 156 -1.71 35.52 7.40
CA PRO A 156 -1.35 36.92 7.49
C PRO A 156 -2.24 37.63 8.54
N PRO A 157 -1.71 38.61 9.29
CA PRO A 157 -2.43 39.24 10.39
C PRO A 157 -3.73 39.89 9.87
N GLY A 158 -4.88 39.40 10.34
CA GLY A 158 -6.18 39.95 9.95
C GLY A 158 -7.41 39.06 10.13
N HIS A 159 -7.30 37.80 10.58
CA HIS A 159 -8.48 36.92 10.74
C HIS A 159 -8.83 36.65 12.22
N PRO A 160 -10.14 36.64 12.57
CA PRO A 160 -10.59 36.35 13.93
C PRO A 160 -10.28 34.91 14.34
N PRO A 161 -10.04 34.64 15.63
CA PRO A 161 -9.66 33.32 16.12
C PRO A 161 -10.76 32.30 15.85
N VAL A 162 -10.41 31.18 15.23
CA VAL A 162 -11.32 30.04 15.06
C VAL A 162 -11.31 29.24 16.37
N PRO A 163 -12.46 28.88 16.95
CA PRO A 163 -12.50 28.07 18.17
C PRO A 163 -11.85 26.70 17.91
N ALA A 164 -10.97 26.30 18.83
CA ALA A 164 -10.29 25.02 18.77
C ALA A 164 -11.30 23.87 18.85
N THR A 165 -11.47 23.14 17.76
CA THR A 165 -12.18 21.87 17.75
C THR A 165 -11.43 20.89 18.66
N PRO A 166 -12.11 20.14 19.56
CA PRO A 166 -11.44 19.23 20.46
C PRO A 166 -10.66 18.18 19.68
N ALA A 167 -9.42 17.93 20.11
CA ALA A 167 -8.52 16.97 19.50
C ALA A 167 -9.20 15.59 19.37
N PRO A 168 -9.00 14.87 18.24
CA PRO A 168 -9.44 13.49 18.15
C PRO A 168 -8.72 12.63 19.21
N PRO A 169 -9.35 11.54 19.69
CA PRO A 169 -8.76 10.70 20.72
C PRO A 169 -7.40 10.16 20.26
N ILE A 170 -6.40 10.32 21.12
CA ILE A 170 -5.07 9.76 20.95
C ILE A 170 -5.22 8.23 20.94
N PHE A 171 -4.96 7.60 19.80
CA PHE A 171 -4.82 6.15 19.73
C PHE A 171 -3.56 5.76 20.50
N GLN A 172 -3.74 5.20 21.71
CA GLN A 172 -2.68 4.48 22.41
C GLN A 172 -2.50 3.12 21.73
N ALA A 173 -1.34 2.90 21.11
CA ALA A 173 -0.93 1.56 20.70
C ALA A 173 -0.74 0.70 21.96
N PRO A 174 -1.20 -0.57 21.99
CA PRO A 174 -0.94 -1.43 23.12
C PRO A 174 0.55 -1.68 23.25
N SER A 175 1.08 -1.50 24.46
CA SER A 175 2.44 -1.89 24.82
C SER A 175 2.64 -3.34 24.42
N SER A 176 3.69 -3.58 23.62
CA SER A 176 4.13 -4.90 23.18
C SER A 176 4.04 -5.93 24.30
N LEU A 177 3.24 -6.98 24.08
CA LEU A 177 3.27 -8.18 24.90
C LEU A 177 4.68 -8.77 24.78
N THR A 178 5.41 -8.77 25.89
CA THR A 178 6.57 -9.63 26.06
C THR A 178 6.05 -11.00 26.49
N ILE A 179 6.68 -12.04 25.95
CA ILE A 179 6.53 -13.51 26.16
C ILE A 179 5.63 -14.19 25.12
#